data_AF-A0A3N2GQA7-F1
#
_entry.id   AF-A0A3N2GQA7-F1
#
_cell.length_a   1.000
_cell.length_b   1.000
_cell.length_c   1.000
_cell.angle_alpha   90.00
_cell.angle_beta   90.00
_cell.angle_gamma   90.00
#
_symmetry.space_group_name_H-M   'P 1'
#
loop_
_entity.id
_entity.type
_entity.pdbx_description
1 polymer ?
#
loop_
_entity_poly.entity_id
_entity_poly.type
_entity_poly.pdbx_seq_one_letter_code
_entity_poly.pdbx_strand_id
1 'polypeptide(L)'
;MGIDVYLHHEDFDITEFHSHQSIFDFDVAFWDPPNSAHELARTSFEFYQGASLLSENLSAAIPGHISRRRSEFRSFLELGRTLVVFAGAHTQLCRDTGKRNYSGTGKNRVTTRLVEPVSLLDTLPVSCEFTPSSGTAIEVKDQRFSSVYQETKRRWSYRAILEGEITHPLAVIRGTDKPLGAIYKFANQGMLIILPDFQGPAELDDEEVEFESIPYDEYAGKLIGWVASLRGDSDARIPDWMQHWSFPEQVARRQALRDLQEDVDKILQKMEELKSADAEEDAWKILATGSGNALEIQAQKAFEALGFEVQESKPGRSDLRMRYDETAIVAEVKGVKKSATEGHAAQLEKWVAEEISAGRGQPKAILIVNAWREKPLDERSDPVFPDQMLPYSEARGHCLVSGLQLLNMARIALEQPEERAALARKLLNTVGVMQGHADLTQIFAPKEEAIADHDTADSPQDCSDG
;
A
#
# COMPACT_ATOMS: atom_id res chain seq x y z
N MET A 1 -8.21 0.81 26.80
CA MET A 1 -7.69 0.27 25.52
C MET A 1 -6.22 -0.08 25.68
N GLY A 2 -5.81 -1.26 25.24
CA GLY A 2 -4.43 -1.65 25.00
C GLY A 2 -4.18 -1.84 23.52
N ILE A 3 -3.08 -1.28 23.02
CA ILE A 3 -2.63 -1.43 21.63
C ILE A 3 -1.42 -2.35 21.66
N ASP A 4 -1.59 -3.56 21.15
CA ASP A 4 -0.58 -4.62 21.15
C ASP A 4 0.08 -4.82 22.52
N VAL A 5 -0.68 -4.87 23.62
CA VAL A 5 -0.12 -5.07 24.96
C VAL A 5 -0.52 -6.42 25.56
N TYR A 6 0.36 -7.01 26.34
CA TYR A 6 0.08 -8.23 27.13
C TYR A 6 -0.45 -7.88 28.52
N LEU A 7 -1.56 -7.15 28.58
CA LEU A 7 -2.27 -6.79 29.83
C LEU A 7 -3.70 -7.35 29.78
N HIS A 8 -4.03 -8.26 30.69
CA HIS A 8 -5.34 -8.92 30.74
C HIS A 8 -6.16 -8.44 31.95
N HIS A 9 -7.27 -7.75 31.69
CA HIS A 9 -8.17 -7.23 32.73
C HIS A 9 -9.59 -7.03 32.15
N GLU A 10 -10.64 -7.12 32.97
CA GLU A 10 -12.05 -7.02 32.53
C GLU A 10 -12.40 -5.67 31.88
N ASP A 11 -11.86 -4.57 32.39
CA ASP A 11 -12.05 -3.21 31.87
C ASP A 11 -11.11 -2.84 30.69
N PHE A 12 -10.54 -3.84 30.01
CA PHE A 12 -9.39 -3.64 29.14
C PHE A 12 -9.56 -4.27 27.75
N ASP A 13 -10.06 -3.46 26.82
CA ASP A 13 -10.11 -3.83 25.40
C ASP A 13 -8.71 -3.84 24.77
N ILE A 14 -8.42 -4.86 23.97
CA ILE A 14 -7.14 -5.01 23.26
C ILE A 14 -7.38 -4.88 21.76
N THR A 15 -6.48 -4.17 21.08
CA THR A 15 -6.53 -3.92 19.65
C THR A 15 -5.13 -3.90 19.05
N GLU A 16 -5.05 -3.98 17.73
CA GLU A 16 -3.79 -3.93 16.99
C GLU A 16 -3.41 -2.49 16.62
N PHE A 17 -2.11 -2.20 16.50
CA PHE A 17 -1.65 -0.87 16.08
C PHE A 17 -2.28 -0.39 14.76
N HIS A 18 -2.37 -1.29 13.77
CA HIS A 18 -2.93 -0.99 12.45
C HIS A 18 -4.47 -1.02 12.41
N SER A 19 -5.14 -1.43 13.51
CA SER A 19 -6.61 -1.43 13.61
C SER A 19 -7.22 -0.03 13.44
N HIS A 20 -8.43 0.03 12.88
CA HIS A 20 -9.22 1.27 12.78
C HIS A 20 -9.97 1.61 14.07
N GLN A 21 -9.89 0.77 15.10
CA GLN A 21 -10.55 1.03 16.38
C GLN A 21 -10.00 2.31 17.02
N SER A 22 -10.94 3.19 17.40
CA SER A 22 -10.62 4.47 17.99
C SER A 22 -10.22 4.33 19.45
N ILE A 23 -9.22 5.09 19.88
CA ILE A 23 -8.92 5.25 21.30
C ILE A 23 -9.85 6.25 21.99
N PHE A 24 -10.65 7.02 21.24
CA PHE A 24 -11.47 8.10 21.79
C PHE A 24 -12.70 7.65 22.60
N ASP A 25 -12.96 6.35 22.68
CA ASP A 25 -13.98 5.81 23.58
C ASP A 25 -13.43 5.53 25.00
N PHE A 26 -12.12 5.69 25.20
CA PHE A 26 -11.43 5.33 26.46
C PHE A 26 -10.80 6.53 27.16
N ASP A 27 -10.66 6.46 28.47
CA ASP A 27 -9.92 7.46 29.25
C ASP A 27 -8.41 7.21 29.28
N VAL A 28 -8.01 5.94 29.13
CA VAL A 28 -6.62 5.50 29.19
C VAL A 28 -6.35 4.55 28.03
N ALA A 29 -5.24 4.80 27.35
CA ALA A 29 -4.69 3.93 26.32
C ALA A 29 -3.30 3.46 26.74
N PHE A 30 -3.01 2.17 26.59
CA PHE A 30 -1.69 1.59 26.75
C PHE A 30 -1.16 1.16 25.39
N TRP A 31 0.13 1.29 25.17
CA TRP A 31 0.78 0.89 23.94
C TRP A 31 2.15 0.28 24.22
N ASP A 32 2.42 -0.88 23.62
CA ASP A 32 3.74 -1.53 23.61
C ASP A 32 4.28 -1.50 22.17
N PRO A 33 5.04 -0.45 21.80
CA PRO A 33 5.59 -0.35 20.46
C PRO A 33 6.53 -1.52 20.07
N PRO A 34 7.38 -2.07 20.96
CA PRO A 34 8.09 -3.32 20.68
C PRO A 34 7.18 -4.46 20.23
N ASN A 35 6.04 -4.66 20.90
CA ASN A 35 5.10 -5.72 20.51
C ASN A 35 4.34 -5.37 19.22
N SER A 36 3.93 -4.12 19.01
CA SER A 36 3.41 -3.68 17.71
C SER A 36 4.40 -3.97 16.57
N ALA A 37 5.69 -3.76 16.81
CA ALA A 37 6.72 -4.07 15.81
C ALA A 37 6.85 -5.58 15.56
N HIS A 38 6.70 -6.40 16.60
CA HIS A 38 6.67 -7.85 16.48
C HIS A 38 5.47 -8.33 15.66
N GLU A 39 4.25 -7.87 15.97
CA GLU A 39 3.04 -8.25 15.23
C GLU A 39 3.09 -7.83 13.76
N LEU A 40 3.58 -6.63 13.48
CA LEU A 40 3.81 -6.17 12.10
C LEU A 40 4.84 -7.05 11.37
N ALA A 41 5.91 -7.46 12.05
CA ALA A 41 6.94 -8.33 11.49
C ALA A 41 6.42 -9.74 11.17
N ARG A 42 5.43 -10.27 11.91
CA ARG A 42 4.85 -11.61 11.65
C ARG A 42 4.13 -11.71 10.30
N THR A 43 3.82 -10.59 9.67
CA THR A 43 3.13 -10.57 8.37
C THR A 43 4.01 -10.95 7.18
N SER A 44 5.33 -11.04 7.38
CA SER A 44 6.30 -11.37 6.34
C SER A 44 7.54 -12.03 6.94
N PHE A 45 8.02 -13.09 6.30
CA PHE A 45 9.29 -13.74 6.68
C PHE A 45 10.49 -13.24 5.86
N GLU A 46 10.33 -12.11 5.15
CA GLU A 46 11.41 -11.47 4.41
C GLU A 46 12.25 -10.55 5.31
N PHE A 47 13.53 -10.43 4.98
CA PHE A 47 14.48 -9.60 5.72
C PHE A 47 15.29 -8.72 4.76
N TYR A 48 15.61 -7.51 5.18
CA TYR A 48 16.50 -6.59 4.49
C TYR A 48 17.59 -6.12 5.45
N GLN A 49 18.86 -6.44 5.14
CA GLN A 49 20.01 -6.10 6.00
C GLN A 49 19.86 -6.55 7.47
N GLY A 50 19.15 -7.66 7.71
CA GLY A 50 18.90 -8.18 9.06
C GLY A 50 17.68 -7.59 9.77
N ALA A 51 17.03 -6.58 9.19
CA ALA A 51 15.75 -6.04 9.65
C ALA A 51 14.58 -6.76 8.97
N SER A 52 13.45 -6.91 9.66
CA SER A 52 12.24 -7.53 9.10
C SER A 52 11.64 -6.63 8.03
N LEU A 53 11.41 -7.18 6.84
CA LEU A 53 10.77 -6.47 5.74
C LEU A 53 9.27 -6.73 5.76
N LEU A 54 8.49 -5.68 5.95
CA LEU A 54 7.03 -5.74 5.95
C LEU A 54 6.51 -6.27 4.60
N SER A 55 5.34 -6.93 4.63
CA SER A 55 4.64 -7.35 3.41
C SER A 55 4.38 -6.16 2.47
N GLU A 56 4.16 -6.42 1.19
CA GLU A 56 3.91 -5.36 0.19
C GLU A 56 2.75 -4.45 0.58
N ASN A 57 1.64 -5.03 1.06
CA ASN A 57 0.46 -4.30 1.50
C ASN A 57 0.75 -3.41 2.72
N LEU A 58 1.43 -3.94 3.73
CA LEU A 58 1.77 -3.16 4.93
C LEU A 58 2.87 -2.14 4.66
N SER A 59 3.80 -2.43 3.75
CA SER A 59 4.83 -1.48 3.32
C SER A 59 4.22 -0.19 2.76
N ALA A 60 3.11 -0.31 2.02
CA ALA A 60 2.36 0.83 1.50
C ALA A 60 1.54 1.55 2.59
N ALA A 61 0.92 0.80 3.52
CA ALA A 61 -0.03 1.34 4.49
C ALA A 61 0.61 1.91 5.77
N ILE A 62 1.77 1.39 6.21
CA ILE A 62 2.37 1.72 7.51
C ILE A 62 2.63 3.23 7.76
N PRO A 63 3.04 4.06 6.78
CA PRO A 63 3.22 5.49 7.03
C PRO A 63 1.90 6.20 7.35
N GLY A 64 0.82 5.76 6.71
CA GLY A 64 -0.53 6.25 6.99
C GLY A 64 -0.98 5.87 8.39
N HIS A 65 -0.72 4.63 8.82
CA HIS A 65 -1.01 4.19 10.19
C HIS A 65 -0.22 4.97 11.24
N ILE A 66 1.08 5.20 11.04
CA ILE A 66 1.92 6.01 11.93
C ILE A 66 1.38 7.45 12.02
N SER A 67 1.12 8.09 10.87
CA SER A 67 0.61 9.48 10.83
C SER A 67 -0.75 9.63 11.50
N ARG A 68 -1.65 8.66 11.27
CA ARG A 68 -2.96 8.60 11.91
C ARG A 68 -2.84 8.41 13.43
N ARG A 69 -2.11 7.38 13.89
CA ARG A 69 -1.95 7.10 15.33
C ARG A 69 -1.26 8.24 16.06
N ARG A 70 -0.30 8.93 15.41
CA ARG A 70 0.31 10.16 15.96
C ARG A 70 -0.72 11.25 16.21
N SER A 71 -1.59 11.48 15.22
CA SER A 71 -2.66 12.49 15.31
C SER A 71 -3.70 12.12 16.36
N GLU A 72 -4.05 10.83 16.45
CA GLU A 72 -4.94 10.30 17.48
C GLU A 72 -4.34 10.47 18.88
N PHE A 73 -3.09 10.02 19.11
CA PHE A 73 -2.40 10.16 20.39
C PHE A 73 -2.28 11.61 20.83
N ARG A 74 -1.93 12.51 19.91
CA ARG A 74 -1.87 13.94 20.20
C ARG A 74 -3.23 14.48 20.65
N SER A 75 -4.27 14.24 19.86
CA SER A 75 -5.63 14.71 20.18
C SER A 75 -6.14 14.10 21.49
N PHE A 76 -5.85 12.82 21.73
CA PHE A 76 -6.22 12.10 22.93
C PHE A 76 -5.61 12.73 24.18
N LEU A 77 -4.32 13.06 24.13
CA LEU A 77 -3.63 13.79 25.18
C LEU A 77 -4.17 15.21 25.34
N GLU A 78 -4.41 15.94 24.25
CA GLU A 78 -4.98 17.29 24.29
C GLU A 78 -6.41 17.33 24.87
N LEU A 79 -7.16 16.23 24.82
CA LEU A 79 -8.46 16.07 25.47
C LEU A 79 -8.38 15.82 26.99
N GLY A 80 -7.19 15.76 27.57
CA GLY A 80 -7.00 15.50 29.00
C GLY A 80 -6.90 14.03 29.38
N ARG A 81 -6.67 13.14 28.40
CA ARG A 81 -6.63 11.68 28.61
C ARG A 81 -5.19 11.18 28.78
N THR A 82 -5.04 9.90 29.13
CA THR A 82 -3.73 9.34 29.50
C THR A 82 -3.26 8.27 28.54
N LEU A 83 -2.14 8.50 27.86
CA LEU A 83 -1.45 7.51 27.05
C LEU A 83 -0.27 6.94 27.84
N VAL A 84 -0.21 5.63 27.99
CA VAL A 84 0.88 4.89 28.63
C VAL A 84 1.65 4.14 27.56
N VAL A 85 2.98 4.27 27.55
CA VAL A 85 3.86 3.66 26.54
C VAL A 85 4.95 2.86 27.25
N PHE A 86 5.09 1.58 26.89
CA PHE A 86 6.16 0.73 27.39
C PHE A 86 7.45 0.93 26.57
N ALA A 87 8.52 1.31 27.26
CA ALA A 87 9.82 1.55 26.66
C ALA A 87 10.57 0.23 26.46
N GLY A 88 10.85 -0.10 25.20
CA GLY A 88 11.67 -1.24 24.85
C GLY A 88 12.37 -1.07 23.53
N ALA A 89 13.36 -1.92 23.28
CA ALA A 89 14.03 -1.99 22.00
C ALA A 89 13.01 -2.45 20.93
N HIS A 90 12.87 -1.68 19.86
CA HIS A 90 12.00 -2.05 18.76
C HIS A 90 12.70 -3.04 17.83
N THR A 91 11.95 -4.01 17.32
CA THR A 91 12.34 -4.78 16.14
C THR A 91 12.60 -3.78 15.01
N GLN A 92 13.77 -3.88 14.38
CA GLN A 92 14.07 -3.05 13.22
C GLN A 92 13.15 -3.48 12.06
N LEU A 93 12.27 -2.57 11.66
CA LEU A 93 11.34 -2.77 10.56
C LEU A 93 11.82 -2.02 9.33
N CYS A 94 11.58 -2.62 8.18
CA CYS A 94 11.81 -2.01 6.88
C CYS A 94 10.55 -2.11 6.02
N ARG A 95 10.35 -1.14 5.14
CA ARG A 95 9.28 -1.16 4.12
C ARG A 95 9.85 -1.08 2.71
N ASP A 96 9.19 -1.75 1.77
CA ASP A 96 9.41 -1.49 0.35
C ASP A 96 8.70 -0.19 -0.04
N THR A 97 9.45 0.77 -0.60
CA THR A 97 8.90 2.07 -1.02
C THR A 97 8.10 2.00 -2.32
N GLY A 98 8.11 0.85 -3.00
CA GLY A 98 7.60 0.69 -4.38
C GLY A 98 8.54 1.28 -5.44
N LYS A 99 9.52 2.09 -5.05
CA LYS A 99 10.51 2.66 -5.97
C LYS A 99 11.57 1.63 -6.35
N ARG A 100 12.12 1.77 -7.56
CA ARG A 100 13.12 0.85 -8.12
C ARG A 100 14.26 1.64 -8.73
N ASN A 101 15.49 1.23 -8.43
CA ASN A 101 16.68 1.69 -9.13
C ASN A 101 17.08 0.64 -10.17
N TYR A 102 17.52 1.10 -11.35
CA TYR A 102 17.97 0.23 -12.42
C TYR A 102 19.43 0.52 -12.73
N SER A 103 20.27 -0.52 -12.74
CA SER A 103 21.66 -0.41 -13.18
C SER A 103 21.98 -1.49 -14.23
N GLY A 104 22.85 -1.14 -15.18
CA GLY A 104 23.15 -1.96 -16.35
C GLY A 104 22.18 -1.78 -17.52
N THR A 105 22.57 -2.25 -18.70
CA THR A 105 21.79 -2.13 -19.95
C THR A 105 21.31 -3.49 -20.44
N GLY A 106 20.06 -3.59 -20.90
CA GLY A 106 19.52 -4.81 -21.52
C GLY A 106 19.38 -6.00 -20.58
N LYS A 107 19.80 -7.20 -21.01
CA LYS A 107 19.62 -8.48 -20.28
C LYS A 107 20.29 -8.55 -18.90
N ASN A 108 21.25 -7.68 -18.61
CA ASN A 108 21.95 -7.63 -17.33
C ASN A 108 21.46 -6.47 -16.44
N ARG A 109 20.21 -6.01 -16.64
CA ARG A 109 19.63 -4.95 -15.81
C ARG A 109 19.36 -5.47 -14.40
N VAL A 110 20.13 -4.99 -13.44
CA VAL A 110 19.88 -5.20 -12.02
C VAL A 110 18.79 -4.24 -11.58
N THR A 111 17.70 -4.77 -11.03
CA THR A 111 16.63 -3.98 -10.42
C THR A 111 16.80 -4.02 -8.92
N THR A 112 17.10 -2.87 -8.32
CA THR A 112 17.27 -2.73 -6.88
C THR A 112 15.98 -2.18 -6.29
N ARG A 113 15.37 -2.93 -5.36
CA ARG A 113 14.26 -2.43 -4.55
C ARG A 113 14.77 -1.35 -3.60
N LEU A 114 14.10 -0.21 -3.55
CA LEU A 114 14.37 0.84 -2.58
C LEU A 114 13.60 0.53 -1.30
N VAL A 115 14.34 0.26 -0.24
CA VAL A 115 13.82 -0.13 1.07
C VAL A 115 14.21 0.95 2.08
N GLU A 116 13.27 1.34 2.93
CA GLU A 116 13.45 2.38 3.96
C GLU A 116 13.18 1.81 5.36
N PRO A 117 13.89 2.27 6.40
CA PRO A 117 13.59 1.91 7.78
C PRO A 117 12.24 2.51 8.22
N VAL A 118 11.58 1.81 9.14
CA VAL A 118 10.32 2.24 9.77
C VAL A 118 10.55 2.36 11.27
N SER A 119 10.23 3.54 11.82
CA SER A 119 10.27 3.83 13.26
C SER A 119 8.85 4.02 13.78
N LEU A 120 8.40 3.11 14.64
CA LEU A 120 7.10 3.30 15.31
C LEU A 120 7.13 4.45 16.31
N LEU A 121 8.30 4.81 16.85
CA LEU A 121 8.44 5.95 17.75
C LEU A 121 8.06 7.28 17.13
N ASP A 122 8.04 7.37 15.79
CA ASP A 122 7.54 8.52 15.05
C ASP A 122 6.04 8.76 15.32
N THR A 123 5.35 7.81 15.94
CA THR A 123 3.97 7.94 16.42
C THR A 123 3.87 8.78 17.70
N LEU A 124 4.95 8.91 18.48
CA LEU A 124 4.91 9.69 19.72
C LEU A 124 4.83 11.20 19.44
N PRO A 125 3.96 11.94 20.17
CA PRO A 125 3.83 13.39 20.00
C PRO A 125 4.90 14.20 20.74
N VAL A 126 5.94 13.53 21.28
CA VAL A 126 7.10 14.15 21.94
C VAL A 126 8.38 13.65 21.28
N SER A 127 9.44 14.46 21.32
CA SER A 127 10.77 14.01 20.92
C SER A 127 11.37 13.21 22.07
N CYS A 128 11.39 11.88 21.92
CA CYS A 128 12.02 10.96 22.87
C CYS A 128 12.50 9.73 22.08
N GLU A 129 13.77 9.40 22.23
CA GLU A 129 14.38 8.25 21.57
C GLU A 129 14.63 7.12 22.58
N PHE A 130 14.53 5.87 22.12
CA PHE A 130 14.74 4.70 22.96
C PHE A 130 16.01 3.98 22.51
N THR A 131 17.05 4.02 23.35
CA THR A 131 18.30 3.30 23.11
C THR A 131 18.21 1.88 23.67
N PRO A 132 18.44 0.83 22.86
CA PRO A 132 18.35 -0.55 23.31
C PRO A 132 19.27 -0.85 24.51
N SER A 133 18.70 -1.38 25.58
CA SER A 133 19.44 -1.84 26.76
C SER A 133 18.55 -2.71 27.63
N SER A 134 19.04 -3.83 28.16
CA SER A 134 18.21 -4.73 28.96
C SER A 134 18.73 -5.00 30.37
N GLY A 135 17.80 -5.24 31.30
CA GLY A 135 18.11 -5.66 32.66
C GLY A 135 16.96 -5.44 33.65
N THR A 136 17.21 -5.75 34.92
CA THR A 136 16.21 -5.69 36.00
C THR A 136 16.59 -4.74 37.14
N ALA A 137 17.77 -4.12 37.06
CA ALA A 137 18.31 -3.23 38.07
C ALA A 137 17.67 -1.83 37.99
N ILE A 138 16.40 -1.73 38.39
CA ILE A 138 15.63 -0.48 38.38
C ILE A 138 15.70 0.19 39.77
N GLU A 139 15.84 1.50 39.77
CA GLU A 139 15.74 2.39 40.93
C GLU A 139 14.68 3.47 40.66
N VAL A 140 13.61 3.47 41.44
CA VAL A 140 12.51 4.45 41.32
C VAL A 140 12.98 5.82 41.84
N LYS A 141 12.76 6.87 41.06
CA LYS A 141 13.04 8.27 41.42
C LYS A 141 11.78 9.06 41.75
N ASP A 142 10.66 8.71 41.14
CA ASP A 142 9.37 9.34 41.42
C ASP A 142 8.58 8.57 42.48
N GLN A 143 8.30 9.23 43.62
CA GLN A 143 7.59 8.62 44.75
C GLN A 143 6.19 8.12 44.36
N ARG A 144 5.54 8.74 43.36
CA ARG A 144 4.21 8.33 42.89
C ARG A 144 4.24 6.94 42.27
N PHE A 145 5.35 6.52 41.66
CA PHE A 145 5.52 5.19 41.06
C PHE A 145 5.96 4.12 42.08
N SER A 146 6.41 4.53 43.27
CA SER A 146 7.06 3.63 44.23
C SER A 146 6.15 2.49 44.71
N SER A 147 4.89 2.78 45.07
CA SER A 147 3.97 1.76 45.60
C SER A 147 3.68 0.66 44.58
N VAL A 148 3.23 1.07 43.38
CA VAL A 148 2.91 0.12 42.31
C VAL A 148 4.15 -0.68 41.91
N TYR A 149 5.32 -0.04 41.83
CA TYR A 149 6.57 -0.71 41.51
C TYR A 149 6.94 -1.80 42.54
N GLN A 150 6.81 -1.54 43.84
CA GLN A 150 7.14 -2.55 44.86
C GLN A 150 6.17 -3.73 44.82
N GLU A 151 4.87 -3.45 44.66
CA GLU A 151 3.84 -4.50 44.60
C GLU A 151 3.96 -5.37 43.36
N THR A 152 4.41 -4.81 42.25
CA THR A 152 4.50 -5.48 40.94
C THR A 152 5.95 -5.71 40.50
N LYS A 153 6.90 -5.65 41.43
CA LYS A 153 8.36 -5.61 41.18
C LYS A 153 8.88 -6.71 40.25
N ARG A 154 8.27 -7.90 40.31
CA ARG A 154 8.65 -9.07 39.51
C ARG A 154 8.31 -8.94 38.02
N ARG A 155 7.44 -8.00 37.67
CA ARG A 155 6.96 -7.75 36.30
C ARG A 155 7.80 -6.72 35.56
N TRP A 156 8.55 -5.89 36.29
CA TRP A 156 9.32 -4.80 35.71
C TRP A 156 10.71 -5.25 35.26
N SER A 157 11.01 -4.96 34.00
CA SER A 157 12.37 -4.96 33.47
C SER A 157 12.57 -3.69 32.65
N TYR A 158 13.80 -3.38 32.26
CA TYR A 158 14.03 -2.38 31.23
C TYR A 158 14.51 -3.09 29.97
N ARG A 159 14.02 -2.62 28.81
CA ARG A 159 14.46 -3.03 27.47
C ARG A 159 14.97 -1.85 26.62
N ALA A 160 14.90 -0.63 27.16
CA ALA A 160 15.49 0.57 26.58
C ALA A 160 15.89 1.59 27.67
N ILE A 161 16.79 2.49 27.30
CA ILE A 161 17.11 3.74 28.01
C ILE A 161 16.46 4.87 27.22
N LEU A 162 15.84 5.82 27.91
CA LEU A 162 15.28 6.99 27.27
C LEU A 162 16.37 8.03 26.99
N GLU A 163 16.36 8.61 25.80
CA GLU A 163 17.25 9.69 25.40
C GLU A 163 16.45 10.97 25.06
N GLY A 164 17.06 12.11 25.34
CA GLY A 164 16.45 13.44 25.25
C GLY A 164 16.55 14.25 26.56
N GLU A 165 15.88 15.40 26.61
CA GLU A 165 15.87 16.28 27.78
C GLU A 165 14.88 15.78 28.85
N ILE A 166 15.28 14.74 29.58
CA ILE A 166 14.48 14.15 30.67
C ILE A 166 14.94 14.71 32.01
N THR A 167 14.29 15.78 32.44
CA THR A 167 14.64 16.46 33.71
C THR A 167 14.14 15.72 34.96
N HIS A 168 13.04 15.00 34.85
CA HIS A 168 12.39 14.33 36.00
C HIS A 168 12.02 12.88 35.63
N PRO A 169 12.99 11.95 35.67
CA PRO A 169 12.72 10.55 35.35
C PRO A 169 11.87 9.86 36.42
N LEU A 170 11.00 8.94 35.99
CA LEU A 170 10.24 8.08 36.90
C LEU A 170 11.14 7.07 37.61
N ALA A 171 12.07 6.51 36.86
CA ALA A 171 13.04 5.53 37.32
C ALA A 171 14.32 5.62 36.51
N VAL A 172 15.41 5.10 37.06
CA VAL A 172 16.73 5.01 36.42
C VAL A 172 17.32 3.61 36.60
N ILE A 173 18.38 3.30 35.84
CA ILE A 173 19.20 2.11 36.12
C ILE A 173 19.92 2.34 37.45
N ARG A 174 19.75 1.42 38.41
CA ARG A 174 20.30 1.51 39.76
C ARG A 174 21.80 1.80 39.73
N GLY A 175 22.21 2.85 40.45
CA GLY A 175 23.61 3.28 40.50
C GLY A 175 24.06 4.12 39.29
N THR A 176 23.12 4.60 38.46
CA THR A 176 23.39 5.51 37.33
C THR A 176 22.30 6.57 37.24
N ASP A 177 22.48 7.55 36.34
CA ASP A 177 21.47 8.58 36.01
C ASP A 177 20.72 8.28 34.70
N LYS A 178 20.84 7.05 34.16
CA LYS A 178 20.22 6.67 32.88
C LYS A 178 18.70 6.47 33.06
N PRO A 179 17.84 7.28 32.41
CA PRO A 179 16.41 7.27 32.65
C PRO A 179 15.71 6.11 31.95
N LEU A 180 14.71 5.53 32.65
CA LEU A 180 13.93 4.37 32.20
C LEU A 180 12.43 4.68 32.06
N GLY A 181 12.00 5.86 32.47
CA GLY A 181 10.60 6.29 32.40
C GLY A 181 10.47 7.79 32.60
N ALA A 182 9.38 8.39 32.12
CA ALA A 182 9.10 9.82 32.23
C ALA A 182 7.59 10.09 32.15
N ILE A 183 7.15 11.23 32.70
CA ILE A 183 5.78 11.74 32.53
C ILE A 183 5.84 13.09 31.82
N TYR A 184 5.17 13.19 30.68
CA TYR A 184 4.95 14.44 29.95
C TYR A 184 3.51 14.90 30.16
N LYS A 185 3.34 16.19 30.47
CA LYS A 185 2.02 16.81 30.65
C LYS A 185 1.62 17.55 29.39
N PHE A 186 0.34 17.44 29.05
CA PHE A 186 -0.31 18.10 27.93
C PHE A 186 -1.42 19.04 28.42
N ALA A 187 -2.09 19.74 27.50
CA ALA A 187 -3.25 20.55 27.79
C ALA A 187 -4.36 19.72 28.49
N ASN A 188 -5.26 20.39 29.20
CA ASN A 188 -6.42 19.76 29.86
C ASN A 188 -6.07 18.60 30.82
N GLN A 189 -4.87 18.62 31.41
CA GLN A 189 -4.35 17.56 32.30
C GLN A 189 -4.02 16.23 31.58
N GLY A 190 -3.86 16.25 30.26
CA GLY A 190 -3.42 15.08 29.50
C GLY A 190 -2.03 14.61 29.94
N MET A 191 -1.82 13.30 29.93
CA MET A 191 -0.57 12.71 30.40
C MET A 191 -0.06 11.64 29.44
N LEU A 192 1.18 11.81 28.98
CA LEU A 192 1.93 10.73 28.35
C LEU A 192 2.89 10.16 29.41
N ILE A 193 2.72 8.88 29.73
CA ILE A 193 3.52 8.16 30.72
C ILE A 193 4.36 7.14 29.97
N ILE A 194 5.67 7.33 29.95
CA ILE A 194 6.62 6.33 29.42
C ILE A 194 7.14 5.51 30.60
N LEU A 195 6.95 4.20 30.55
CA LEU A 195 7.32 3.25 31.61
C LEU A 195 8.40 2.28 31.13
N PRO A 196 9.21 1.71 32.04
CA PRO A 196 9.97 0.51 31.73
C PRO A 196 9.04 -0.62 31.26
N ASP A 197 9.62 -1.66 30.69
CA ASP A 197 8.88 -2.82 30.23
C ASP A 197 8.15 -3.53 31.37
N PHE A 198 6.89 -3.93 31.11
CA PHE A 198 6.04 -4.66 32.05
C PHE A 198 5.68 -6.01 31.44
N GLN A 199 6.36 -7.05 31.87
CA GLN A 199 6.23 -8.39 31.29
C GLN A 199 4.82 -8.94 31.50
N GLY A 200 4.29 -9.70 30.54
CA GLY A 200 3.04 -10.49 30.64
C GLY A 200 3.21 -11.75 31.51
N PRO A 201 2.12 -12.37 32.04
CA PRO A 201 2.25 -13.48 32.99
C PRO A 201 3.08 -14.62 32.41
N ALA A 202 3.91 -15.26 33.24
CA ALA A 202 4.88 -16.28 32.78
C ALA A 202 4.23 -17.51 32.10
N GLU A 203 2.92 -17.69 32.27
CA GLU A 203 2.11 -18.75 31.68
C GLU A 203 1.75 -18.47 30.20
N LEU A 204 2.13 -17.31 29.64
CA LEU A 204 1.91 -16.94 28.24
C LEU A 204 3.10 -17.23 27.30
N ASP A 205 4.22 -17.72 27.85
CA ASP A 205 5.38 -18.11 27.05
C ASP A 205 5.18 -19.48 26.33
N ASP A 206 4.10 -20.21 26.65
CA ASP A 206 3.73 -21.46 25.98
C ASP A 206 2.72 -21.18 24.84
N GLU A 207 3.09 -21.50 23.59
CA GLU A 207 2.32 -21.22 22.35
C GLU A 207 0.91 -21.87 22.28
N GLU A 208 0.50 -22.64 23.29
CA GLU A 208 -0.77 -23.41 23.31
C GLU A 208 -1.90 -22.80 24.16
N VAL A 209 -1.70 -21.64 24.81
CA VAL A 209 -2.75 -21.05 25.67
C VAL A 209 -3.67 -20.15 24.84
N GLU A 210 -4.94 -20.55 24.71
CA GLU A 210 -5.99 -19.71 24.10
C GLU A 210 -6.16 -18.41 24.92
N PHE A 211 -6.13 -17.27 24.24
CA PHE A 211 -6.17 -15.93 24.85
C PHE A 211 -7.37 -15.71 25.79
N GLU A 212 -8.50 -16.36 25.50
CA GLU A 212 -9.73 -16.29 26.30
C GLU A 212 -9.69 -17.11 27.61
N SER A 213 -8.67 -17.95 27.79
CA SER A 213 -8.51 -18.84 28.95
C SER A 213 -7.59 -18.29 30.04
N ILE A 214 -6.99 -17.11 29.81
CA ILE A 214 -5.99 -16.49 30.69
C ILE A 214 -6.71 -15.83 31.88
N PRO A 215 -6.42 -16.22 33.13
CA PRO A 215 -6.97 -15.57 34.31
C PRO A 215 -6.62 -14.08 34.36
N TYR A 216 -7.48 -13.28 34.99
CA TYR A 216 -7.22 -11.85 35.22
C TYR A 216 -5.85 -11.61 35.87
N ASP A 217 -5.06 -10.70 35.30
CA ASP A 217 -3.74 -10.33 35.83
C ASP A 217 -3.90 -9.27 36.94
N GLU A 218 -3.83 -9.73 38.20
CA GLU A 218 -3.88 -8.84 39.37
C GLU A 218 -2.83 -7.72 39.30
N TYR A 219 -1.65 -7.98 38.73
CA TYR A 219 -0.61 -6.97 38.58
C TYR A 219 -0.97 -5.94 37.50
N ALA A 220 -1.64 -6.35 36.42
CA ALA A 220 -2.20 -5.42 35.43
C ALA A 220 -3.27 -4.52 36.07
N GLY A 221 -4.17 -5.08 36.88
CA GLY A 221 -5.17 -4.31 37.64
C GLY A 221 -4.53 -3.24 38.55
N LYS A 222 -3.43 -3.58 39.24
CA LYS A 222 -2.67 -2.62 40.06
C LYS A 222 -2.03 -1.51 39.23
N LEU A 223 -1.48 -1.84 38.06
CA LEU A 223 -0.93 -0.85 37.14
C LEU A 223 -2.02 0.10 36.63
N ILE A 224 -3.17 -0.43 36.20
CA ILE A 224 -4.33 0.34 35.73
C ILE A 224 -4.84 1.27 36.84
N GLY A 225 -5.03 0.74 38.05
CA GLY A 225 -5.46 1.53 39.21
C GLY A 225 -4.48 2.64 39.57
N TRP A 226 -3.17 2.39 39.47
CA TRP A 226 -2.15 3.42 39.65
C TRP A 226 -2.25 4.53 38.58
N VAL A 227 -2.36 4.17 37.30
CA VAL A 227 -2.53 5.15 36.22
C VAL A 227 -3.79 5.99 36.44
N ALA A 228 -4.90 5.37 36.86
CA ALA A 228 -6.12 6.08 37.21
C ALA A 228 -5.90 7.06 38.37
N SER A 229 -5.15 6.68 39.41
CA SER A 229 -4.85 7.54 40.56
C SER A 229 -4.04 8.80 40.21
N LEU A 230 -3.20 8.73 39.16
CA LEU A 230 -2.40 9.88 38.72
C LEU A 230 -3.23 11.01 38.12
N ARG A 231 -4.45 10.73 37.67
CA ARG A 231 -5.37 11.75 37.13
C ARG A 231 -5.87 12.72 38.22
N GLY A 232 -5.74 12.34 39.51
CA GLY A 232 -6.14 13.15 40.67
C GLY A 232 -7.65 13.31 40.82
N ASP A 233 -8.12 13.48 42.06
CA ASP A 233 -9.43 14.09 42.33
C ASP A 233 -9.36 15.56 41.91
N SER A 234 -9.59 15.84 40.63
CA SER A 234 -9.94 17.19 40.24
C SER A 234 -11.42 17.39 40.56
N ASP A 235 -11.69 18.10 41.66
CA ASP A 235 -13.00 18.71 41.98
C ASP A 235 -13.53 19.65 40.87
N ALA A 236 -12.77 19.82 39.78
CA ALA A 236 -13.19 20.41 38.53
C ALA A 236 -13.67 19.35 37.51
N ARG A 237 -14.32 18.27 37.99
CA ARG A 237 -15.08 17.40 37.09
C ARG A 237 -16.27 18.19 36.57
N ILE A 238 -16.29 18.42 35.25
CA ILE A 238 -17.49 18.89 34.57
C ILE A 238 -18.59 17.87 34.89
N PRO A 239 -19.69 18.25 35.59
CA PRO A 239 -20.72 17.31 35.95
C PRO A 239 -21.29 16.61 34.72
N ASP A 240 -21.68 15.34 34.84
CA ASP A 240 -22.16 14.55 33.69
C ASP A 240 -23.33 15.20 32.95
N TRP A 241 -24.19 15.93 33.67
CA TRP A 241 -25.28 16.67 33.03
C TRP A 241 -24.77 17.76 32.08
N MET A 242 -23.61 18.36 32.33
CA MET A 242 -23.01 19.39 31.49
C MET A 242 -22.45 18.83 30.17
N GLN A 243 -22.24 17.51 30.07
CA GLN A 243 -21.90 16.84 28.80
C GLN A 243 -23.02 16.95 27.75
N HIS A 244 -24.27 17.20 28.18
CA HIS A 244 -25.42 17.43 27.30
C HIS A 244 -25.47 18.85 26.73
N TRP A 245 -24.57 19.73 27.19
CA TRP A 245 -24.52 21.12 26.79
C TRP A 245 -23.25 21.37 25.99
N SER A 246 -23.35 22.15 24.93
CA SER A 246 -22.21 22.55 24.10
C SER A 246 -22.32 24.05 23.83
N PHE A 247 -21.19 24.74 23.79
CA PHE A 247 -21.16 26.13 23.35
C PHE A 247 -21.57 26.22 21.86
N PRO A 248 -22.29 27.27 21.43
CA PRO A 248 -22.66 27.44 20.03
C PRO A 248 -21.46 27.36 19.08
N GLU A 249 -20.32 27.92 19.45
CA GLU A 249 -19.08 27.88 18.66
C GLU A 249 -18.48 26.47 18.60
N GLN A 250 -18.66 25.67 19.65
CA GLN A 250 -18.23 24.27 19.68
C GLN A 250 -19.10 23.41 18.77
N VAL A 251 -20.42 23.66 18.73
CA VAL A 251 -21.33 23.01 17.78
C VAL A 251 -20.95 23.38 16.35
N ALA A 252 -20.70 24.66 16.07
CA ALA A 252 -20.27 25.13 14.75
C ALA A 252 -18.95 24.49 14.30
N ARG A 253 -17.94 24.43 15.18
CA ARG A 253 -16.66 23.76 14.88
C ARG A 253 -16.83 22.25 14.65
N ARG A 254 -17.66 21.58 15.45
CA ARG A 254 -17.95 20.14 15.26
C ARG A 254 -18.65 19.87 13.93
N GLN A 255 -19.54 20.75 13.50
CA GLN A 255 -20.17 20.64 12.20
C GLN A 255 -19.16 20.83 11.08
N ALA A 256 -18.32 21.87 11.14
CA ALA A 256 -17.27 22.09 10.15
C ALA A 256 -16.28 20.90 10.04
N LEU A 257 -15.94 20.26 11.17
CA LEU A 257 -15.12 19.04 11.16
C LEU A 257 -15.82 17.87 10.47
N ARG A 258 -17.13 17.69 10.69
CA ARG A 258 -17.91 16.66 10.00
C ARG A 258 -17.96 16.91 8.50
N ASP A 259 -18.23 18.15 8.09
CA ASP A 259 -18.29 18.53 6.68
C ASP A 259 -16.94 18.29 6.00
N LEU A 260 -15.84 18.66 6.65
CA LEU A 260 -14.49 18.42 6.12
C LEU A 260 -14.15 16.93 6.04
N GLN A 261 -14.60 16.13 7.01
CA GLN A 261 -14.40 14.68 6.99
C GLN A 261 -15.17 14.02 5.84
N GLU A 262 -16.42 14.43 5.59
CA GLU A 262 -17.18 13.96 4.42
C GLU A 262 -16.49 14.34 3.11
N ASP A 263 -15.85 15.51 3.04
CA ASP A 263 -15.10 15.93 1.87
C ASP A 263 -13.82 15.11 1.68
N VAL A 264 -13.12 14.75 2.76
CA VAL A 264 -11.99 13.80 2.71
C VAL A 264 -12.44 12.46 2.13
N ASP A 265 -13.56 11.92 2.60
CA ASP A 265 -14.06 10.63 2.12
C ASP A 265 -14.40 10.67 0.62
N LYS A 266 -15.02 11.75 0.14
CA LYS A 266 -15.29 11.96 -1.30
C LYS A 266 -14.00 12.06 -2.11
N ILE A 267 -13.00 12.78 -1.59
CA ILE A 267 -11.70 12.93 -2.27
C ILE A 267 -11.00 11.57 -2.38
N LEU A 268 -10.99 10.78 -1.30
CA LEU A 268 -10.40 9.44 -1.31
C LEU A 268 -11.10 8.51 -2.30
N GLN A 269 -12.44 8.51 -2.34
CA GLN A 269 -13.19 7.75 -3.33
C GLN A 269 -12.80 8.15 -4.76
N LYS A 270 -12.75 9.45 -5.03
CA LYS A 270 -12.35 9.97 -6.35
C LYS A 270 -10.91 9.61 -6.72
N MET A 271 -9.99 9.60 -5.74
CA MET A 271 -8.62 9.14 -5.96
C MET A 271 -8.55 7.67 -6.33
N GLU A 272 -9.34 6.81 -5.68
CA GLU A 272 -9.39 5.39 -6.00
C GLU A 272 -9.98 5.13 -7.38
N GLU A 273 -11.06 5.85 -7.74
CA GLU A 273 -11.65 5.82 -9.09
C GLU A 273 -10.61 6.21 -10.15
N LEU A 274 -9.85 7.28 -9.94
CA LEU A 274 -8.80 7.72 -10.85
C LEU A 274 -7.64 6.72 -10.93
N LYS A 275 -7.20 6.14 -9.81
CA LYS A 275 -6.14 5.12 -9.81
C LYS A 275 -6.57 3.85 -10.53
N SER A 276 -7.81 3.42 -10.36
CA SER A 276 -8.35 2.27 -11.08
C SER A 276 -8.41 2.56 -12.58
N ALA A 277 -8.83 3.77 -12.96
CA ALA A 277 -8.83 4.21 -14.36
C ALA A 277 -7.41 4.21 -14.94
N ASP A 278 -6.42 4.77 -14.23
CA ASP A 278 -5.01 4.75 -14.63
C ASP A 278 -4.47 3.32 -14.79
N ALA A 279 -4.81 2.41 -13.87
CA ALA A 279 -4.40 1.01 -13.95
C ALA A 279 -5.03 0.30 -15.16
N GLU A 280 -6.28 0.60 -15.48
CA GLU A 280 -6.94 0.11 -16.69
C GLU A 280 -6.29 0.68 -17.96
N GLU A 281 -5.91 1.96 -17.98
CA GLU A 281 -5.17 2.58 -19.06
C GLU A 281 -3.78 1.96 -19.25
N ASP A 282 -3.05 1.71 -18.16
CA ASP A 282 -1.75 1.05 -18.18
C ASP A 282 -1.83 -0.38 -18.74
N ALA A 283 -2.94 -1.09 -18.51
CA ALA A 283 -3.14 -2.43 -19.03
C ALA A 283 -3.15 -2.46 -20.57
N TRP A 284 -3.58 -1.38 -21.24
CA TRP A 284 -3.52 -1.28 -22.71
C TRP A 284 -2.08 -1.33 -23.25
N LYS A 285 -1.09 -0.86 -22.48
CA LYS A 285 0.34 -0.89 -22.86
C LYS A 285 0.87 -2.32 -23.04
N ILE A 286 0.17 -3.32 -22.50
CA ILE A 286 0.47 -4.73 -22.71
C ILE A 286 0.35 -5.12 -24.19
N LEU A 287 -0.52 -4.50 -24.99
CA LEU A 287 -0.60 -4.78 -26.44
C LEU A 287 0.73 -4.54 -27.16
N ALA A 288 1.51 -3.56 -26.69
CA ALA A 288 2.80 -3.20 -27.27
C ALA A 288 4.02 -3.82 -26.55
N THR A 289 3.84 -4.50 -25.41
CA THR A 289 4.95 -4.97 -24.55
C THR A 289 4.82 -6.42 -24.06
N GLY A 290 3.61 -6.95 -23.96
CA GLY A 290 3.28 -8.24 -23.37
C GLY A 290 3.59 -9.47 -24.21
N SER A 291 3.29 -10.64 -23.63
CA SER A 291 3.31 -11.96 -24.27
C SER A 291 2.40 -12.94 -23.54
N GLY A 292 1.98 -14.02 -24.22
CA GLY A 292 1.15 -15.08 -23.63
C GLY A 292 -0.23 -14.57 -23.24
N ASN A 293 -0.85 -15.22 -22.25
CA ASN A 293 -2.25 -14.98 -21.86
C ASN A 293 -2.58 -13.49 -21.60
N ALA A 294 -1.68 -12.73 -20.97
CA ALA A 294 -1.91 -11.30 -20.72
C ALA A 294 -2.02 -10.48 -22.03
N LEU A 295 -1.24 -10.83 -23.05
CA LEU A 295 -1.33 -10.19 -24.37
C LEU A 295 -2.58 -10.64 -25.11
N GLU A 296 -2.98 -11.90 -25.00
CA GLU A 296 -4.19 -12.45 -25.61
C GLU A 296 -5.46 -11.78 -25.07
N ILE A 297 -5.57 -11.61 -23.74
CA ILE A 297 -6.68 -10.90 -23.09
C ILE A 297 -6.77 -9.45 -23.58
N GLN A 298 -5.64 -8.78 -23.74
CA GLN A 298 -5.64 -7.38 -24.18
C GLN A 298 -5.91 -7.25 -25.69
N ALA A 299 -5.45 -8.20 -26.50
CA ALA A 299 -5.82 -8.31 -27.90
C ALA A 299 -7.33 -8.52 -28.05
N GLN A 300 -7.94 -9.36 -27.21
CA GLN A 300 -9.38 -9.54 -27.15
C GLN A 300 -10.11 -8.21 -26.91
N LYS A 301 -9.74 -7.49 -25.85
CA LYS A 301 -10.32 -6.17 -25.52
C LYS A 301 -10.18 -5.17 -26.67
N ALA A 302 -9.05 -5.18 -27.37
CA ALA A 302 -8.83 -4.33 -28.53
C ALA A 302 -9.79 -4.65 -29.68
N PHE A 303 -10.03 -5.93 -29.97
CA PHE A 303 -10.99 -6.34 -30.98
C PHE A 303 -12.44 -6.02 -30.57
N GLU A 304 -12.81 -6.20 -29.30
CA GLU A 304 -14.11 -5.77 -28.77
C GLU A 304 -14.30 -4.25 -28.92
N ALA A 305 -13.26 -3.46 -28.62
CA ALA A 305 -13.25 -2.02 -28.82
C ALA A 305 -13.40 -1.62 -30.30
N LEU A 306 -12.98 -2.49 -31.23
CA LEU A 306 -13.19 -2.34 -32.68
C LEU A 306 -14.55 -2.90 -33.16
N GLY A 307 -15.39 -3.43 -32.26
CA GLY A 307 -16.72 -3.94 -32.57
C GLY A 307 -16.78 -5.41 -32.99
N PHE A 308 -15.72 -6.17 -32.76
CA PHE A 308 -15.72 -7.62 -32.99
C PHE A 308 -16.38 -8.35 -31.82
N GLU A 309 -17.16 -9.38 -32.14
CA GLU A 309 -17.78 -10.26 -31.15
C GLU A 309 -16.85 -11.45 -30.87
N VAL A 310 -16.33 -11.55 -29.65
CA VAL A 310 -15.44 -12.65 -29.26
C VAL A 310 -16.26 -13.88 -28.89
N GLN A 311 -15.80 -15.04 -29.35
CA GLN A 311 -16.43 -16.33 -29.07
C GLN A 311 -15.59 -17.12 -28.06
N GLU A 312 -16.24 -17.82 -27.13
CA GLU A 312 -15.54 -18.71 -26.19
C GLU A 312 -14.71 -19.77 -26.94
N SER A 313 -13.39 -19.72 -26.77
CA SER A 313 -12.47 -20.75 -27.23
C SER A 313 -12.26 -21.78 -26.11
N LYS A 314 -12.26 -23.07 -26.47
CA LYS A 314 -11.83 -24.13 -25.54
C LYS A 314 -10.32 -23.98 -25.30
N PRO A 315 -9.81 -24.24 -24.08
CA PRO A 315 -8.37 -24.23 -23.80
C PRO A 315 -7.60 -25.10 -24.80
N GLY A 316 -6.57 -24.54 -25.45
CA GLY A 316 -5.74 -25.24 -26.44
C GLY A 316 -6.18 -25.13 -27.91
N ARG A 317 -7.14 -24.26 -28.23
CA ARG A 317 -7.48 -23.83 -29.60
C ARG A 317 -6.80 -22.49 -29.92
N SER A 318 -6.99 -21.98 -31.14
CA SER A 318 -6.57 -20.63 -31.59
C SER A 318 -6.68 -19.57 -30.49
N ASP A 319 -5.67 -18.71 -30.38
CA ASP A 319 -5.58 -17.70 -29.32
C ASP A 319 -6.86 -16.85 -29.25
N LEU A 320 -7.44 -16.46 -30.39
CA LEU A 320 -8.72 -15.74 -30.46
C LEU A 320 -9.63 -16.26 -31.58
N ARG A 321 -10.94 -16.36 -31.29
CA ARG A 321 -12.01 -16.60 -32.27
C ARG A 321 -13.04 -15.50 -32.16
N MET A 322 -13.37 -14.89 -33.28
CA MET A 322 -14.20 -13.69 -33.30
C MET A 322 -15.12 -13.71 -34.50
N ARG A 323 -16.13 -12.83 -34.46
CA ARG A 323 -17.01 -12.56 -35.58
C ARG A 323 -17.13 -11.04 -35.76
N TYR A 324 -17.21 -10.62 -37.01
CA TYR A 324 -17.57 -9.25 -37.37
C TYR A 324 -18.62 -9.35 -38.47
N ASP A 325 -19.84 -8.89 -38.18
CA ASP A 325 -21.03 -9.15 -39.00
C ASP A 325 -21.17 -10.65 -39.31
N GLU A 326 -21.10 -11.05 -40.58
CA GLU A 326 -21.16 -12.45 -41.02
C GLU A 326 -19.77 -13.09 -41.22
N THR A 327 -18.69 -12.33 -41.06
CA THR A 327 -17.32 -12.80 -41.28
C THR A 327 -16.80 -13.49 -40.03
N ALA A 328 -16.43 -14.76 -40.13
CA ALA A 328 -15.70 -15.47 -39.08
C ALA A 328 -14.23 -15.04 -39.10
N ILE A 329 -13.61 -14.87 -37.92
CA ILE A 329 -12.21 -14.47 -37.78
C ILE A 329 -11.51 -15.42 -36.82
N VAL A 330 -10.32 -15.87 -37.22
CA VAL A 330 -9.36 -16.54 -36.34
C VAL A 330 -8.11 -15.69 -36.21
N ALA A 331 -7.62 -15.55 -35.00
CA ALA A 331 -6.45 -14.76 -34.73
C ALA A 331 -5.44 -15.51 -33.85
N GLU A 332 -4.16 -15.30 -34.17
CA GLU A 332 -3.01 -15.83 -33.45
C GLU A 332 -2.20 -14.66 -32.91
N VAL A 333 -1.82 -14.73 -31.63
CA VAL A 333 -1.20 -13.63 -30.90
C VAL A 333 0.18 -14.06 -30.39
N LYS A 334 1.23 -13.30 -30.73
CA LYS A 334 2.60 -13.65 -30.35
C LYS A 334 3.39 -12.45 -29.82
N GLY A 335 3.84 -12.56 -28.57
CA GLY A 335 4.84 -11.66 -27.99
C GLY A 335 6.23 -12.29 -28.06
N VAL A 336 7.09 -11.78 -28.94
CA VAL A 336 8.39 -12.38 -29.25
C VAL A 336 9.56 -11.41 -29.02
N LYS A 337 10.73 -11.97 -28.72
CA LYS A 337 11.96 -11.19 -28.47
C LYS A 337 12.62 -10.66 -29.74
N LYS A 338 12.24 -11.18 -30.91
CA LYS A 338 12.75 -10.83 -32.24
C LYS A 338 11.57 -10.51 -33.18
N SER A 339 11.74 -10.65 -34.48
CA SER A 339 10.69 -10.54 -35.48
C SER A 339 9.73 -11.75 -35.48
N ALA A 340 8.62 -11.61 -36.20
CA ALA A 340 7.76 -12.72 -36.58
C ALA A 340 8.50 -13.73 -37.48
N THR A 341 7.93 -14.94 -37.57
CA THR A 341 8.47 -16.03 -38.39
C THR A 341 7.35 -16.68 -39.18
N GLU A 342 7.70 -17.36 -40.29
CA GLU A 342 6.75 -18.17 -41.06
C GLU A 342 6.05 -19.23 -40.19
N GLY A 343 6.74 -19.74 -39.16
CA GLY A 343 6.15 -20.68 -38.19
C GLY A 343 4.95 -20.11 -37.45
N HIS A 344 4.92 -18.81 -37.15
CA HIS A 344 3.74 -18.17 -36.54
C HIS A 344 2.56 -18.11 -37.52
N ALA A 345 2.82 -17.80 -38.80
CA ALA A 345 1.80 -17.79 -39.84
C ALA A 345 1.27 -19.22 -40.13
N ALA A 346 2.15 -20.22 -40.08
CA ALA A 346 1.75 -21.62 -40.22
C ALA A 346 0.89 -22.10 -39.04
N GLN A 347 1.16 -21.62 -37.82
CA GLN A 347 0.32 -21.89 -36.65
C GLN A 347 -1.09 -21.30 -36.83
N LEU A 348 -1.19 -20.05 -37.31
CA LEU A 348 -2.46 -19.42 -37.66
C LEU A 348 -3.22 -20.21 -38.74
N GLU A 349 -2.52 -20.67 -39.79
CA GLU A 349 -3.14 -21.43 -40.87
C GLU A 349 -3.76 -22.75 -40.41
N LYS A 350 -3.17 -23.39 -39.40
CA LYS A 350 -3.77 -24.59 -38.79
C LYS A 350 -5.19 -24.31 -38.28
N TRP A 351 -5.41 -23.14 -37.68
CA TRP A 351 -6.73 -22.75 -37.18
C TRP A 351 -7.72 -22.43 -38.29
N VAL A 352 -7.25 -21.84 -39.39
CA VAL A 352 -8.06 -21.63 -40.60
C VAL A 352 -8.55 -22.98 -41.14
N ALA A 353 -7.64 -23.95 -41.29
CA ALA A 353 -7.97 -25.28 -41.78
C ALA A 353 -8.96 -26.02 -40.86
N GLU A 354 -8.84 -25.86 -39.54
CA GLU A 354 -9.78 -26.43 -38.57
C GLU A 354 -11.19 -25.84 -38.69
N GLU A 355 -11.32 -24.53 -38.93
CA GLU A 355 -12.63 -23.88 -39.13
C GLU A 355 -13.31 -24.32 -40.43
N ILE A 356 -12.55 -24.42 -41.52
CA ILE A 356 -13.04 -24.94 -42.80
C ILE A 356 -13.48 -26.40 -42.64
N SER A 357 -12.67 -27.22 -41.98
CA SER A 357 -12.99 -28.64 -41.74
C SER A 357 -14.22 -28.83 -40.85
N ALA A 358 -14.48 -27.87 -39.95
CA ALA A 358 -15.68 -27.85 -39.12
C ALA A 358 -16.93 -27.34 -39.87
N GLY A 359 -16.82 -26.98 -41.14
CA GLY A 359 -17.93 -26.48 -41.96
C GLY A 359 -18.36 -25.05 -41.62
N ARG A 360 -17.51 -24.27 -40.97
CA ARG A 360 -17.81 -22.88 -40.51
C ARG A 360 -17.47 -21.80 -41.54
N GLY A 361 -17.18 -22.21 -42.77
CA GLY A 361 -16.77 -21.30 -43.85
C GLY A 361 -15.28 -20.96 -43.80
N GLN A 362 -14.85 -20.06 -44.68
CA GLN A 362 -13.47 -19.59 -44.75
C GLN A 362 -13.31 -18.36 -43.84
N PRO A 363 -12.62 -18.47 -42.67
CA PRO A 363 -12.45 -17.34 -41.79
C PRO A 363 -11.39 -16.37 -42.32
N LYS A 364 -11.49 -15.10 -41.91
CA LYS A 364 -10.38 -14.16 -42.01
C LYS A 364 -9.31 -14.53 -40.98
N ALA A 365 -8.06 -14.65 -41.42
CA ALA A 365 -6.93 -14.96 -40.57
C ALA A 365 -6.14 -13.69 -40.22
N ILE A 366 -5.92 -13.43 -38.93
CA ILE A 366 -5.15 -12.26 -38.46
C ILE A 366 -4.00 -12.72 -37.56
N LEU A 367 -2.77 -12.37 -37.90
CA LEU A 367 -1.59 -12.61 -37.07
C LEU A 367 -1.21 -11.31 -36.36
N ILE A 368 -1.29 -11.32 -35.02
CA ILE A 368 -0.88 -10.21 -34.16
C ILE A 368 0.49 -10.49 -33.57
N VAL A 369 1.47 -9.62 -33.83
CA VAL A 369 2.83 -9.80 -33.32
C VAL A 369 3.33 -8.56 -32.58
N ASN A 370 3.70 -8.76 -31.32
CA ASN A 370 4.51 -7.82 -30.58
C ASN A 370 5.99 -8.25 -30.67
N ALA A 371 6.68 -7.72 -31.68
CA ALA A 371 8.10 -7.99 -31.92
C ALA A 371 9.01 -7.08 -31.07
N TRP A 372 10.23 -7.55 -30.84
CA TRP A 372 11.28 -6.79 -30.13
C TRP A 372 10.85 -6.31 -28.75
N ARG A 373 9.99 -7.08 -28.06
CA ARG A 373 9.31 -6.64 -26.82
C ARG A 373 10.23 -6.27 -25.64
N GLU A 374 11.49 -6.68 -25.68
CA GLU A 374 12.51 -6.33 -24.68
C GLU A 374 13.21 -4.98 -24.97
N LYS A 375 12.94 -4.36 -26.13
CA LYS A 375 13.44 -3.03 -26.49
C LYS A 375 12.37 -1.96 -26.18
N PRO A 376 12.78 -0.76 -25.71
CA PRO A 376 11.93 0.44 -25.69
C PRO A 376 11.28 0.67 -27.06
N LEU A 377 10.03 1.17 -27.08
CA LEU A 377 9.24 1.25 -28.31
C LEU A 377 9.88 2.15 -29.37
N ASP A 378 10.46 3.27 -28.94
CA ASP A 378 11.22 4.24 -29.73
C ASP A 378 12.55 3.69 -30.29
N GLU A 379 13.06 2.61 -29.71
CA GLU A 379 14.27 1.91 -30.18
C GLU A 379 13.97 0.72 -31.12
N ARG A 380 12.70 0.43 -31.43
CA ARG A 380 12.31 -0.70 -32.30
C ARG A 380 12.36 -0.33 -33.78
N SER A 381 13.57 -0.26 -34.33
CA SER A 381 13.79 0.03 -35.76
C SER A 381 13.71 -1.19 -36.69
N ASP A 382 13.81 -2.40 -36.14
CA ASP A 382 13.84 -3.64 -36.91
C ASP A 382 12.42 -4.07 -37.34
N PRO A 383 12.25 -4.69 -38.54
CA PRO A 383 10.93 -5.07 -39.04
C PRO A 383 10.23 -6.09 -38.13
N VAL A 384 8.93 -5.87 -37.88
CA VAL A 384 8.06 -6.82 -37.16
C VAL A 384 7.85 -8.08 -38.00
N PHE A 385 7.59 -7.91 -39.29
CA PHE A 385 7.34 -8.98 -40.27
C PHE A 385 8.42 -8.95 -41.35
N PRO A 386 9.41 -9.87 -41.32
CA PRO A 386 10.48 -9.90 -42.32
C PRO A 386 9.99 -10.34 -43.70
N ASP A 387 10.63 -9.87 -44.78
CA ASP A 387 10.26 -10.17 -46.17
C ASP A 387 10.13 -11.66 -46.47
N GLN A 388 10.96 -12.49 -45.81
CA GLN A 388 10.97 -13.94 -46.02
C GLN A 388 9.61 -14.62 -45.74
N MET A 389 8.81 -14.12 -44.79
CA MET A 389 7.52 -14.74 -44.42
C MET A 389 6.32 -14.15 -45.18
N LEU A 390 6.50 -13.05 -45.90
CA LEU A 390 5.39 -12.35 -46.55
C LEU A 390 4.75 -13.19 -47.67
N PRO A 391 5.51 -13.83 -48.59
CA PRO A 391 4.92 -14.64 -49.64
C PRO A 391 4.03 -15.78 -49.11
N TYR A 392 4.42 -16.39 -47.98
CA TYR A 392 3.63 -17.44 -47.33
C TYR A 392 2.28 -16.91 -46.82
N SER A 393 2.31 -15.74 -46.18
CA SER A 393 1.16 -15.13 -45.52
C SER A 393 0.19 -14.52 -46.52
N GLU A 394 0.72 -13.83 -47.55
CA GLU A 394 -0.07 -13.21 -48.62
C GLU A 394 -0.79 -14.25 -49.48
N ALA A 395 -0.12 -15.35 -49.83
CA ALA A 395 -0.74 -16.46 -50.57
C ALA A 395 -1.93 -17.10 -49.85
N ARG A 396 -2.05 -16.90 -48.53
CA ARG A 396 -3.13 -17.41 -47.67
C ARG A 396 -4.11 -16.33 -47.21
N GLY A 397 -3.94 -15.10 -47.68
CA GLY A 397 -4.85 -13.99 -47.33
C GLY A 397 -4.75 -13.51 -45.88
N HIS A 398 -3.64 -13.82 -45.19
CA HIS A 398 -3.43 -13.41 -43.78
C HIS A 398 -3.30 -11.90 -43.67
N CYS A 399 -3.91 -11.31 -42.65
CA CYS A 399 -3.62 -9.93 -42.22
C CYS A 399 -2.54 -9.97 -41.14
N LEU A 400 -1.42 -9.27 -41.34
CA LEU A 400 -0.32 -9.18 -40.39
C LEU A 400 -0.35 -7.80 -39.72
N VAL A 401 -0.53 -7.77 -38.40
CA VAL A 401 -0.66 -6.53 -37.63
C VAL A 401 0.24 -6.54 -36.40
N SER A 402 0.93 -5.44 -36.12
CA SER A 402 1.72 -5.35 -34.90
C SER A 402 0.85 -5.04 -33.68
N GLY A 403 1.32 -5.41 -32.50
CA GLY A 403 0.63 -5.07 -31.24
C GLY A 403 0.43 -3.56 -31.04
N LEU A 404 1.41 -2.74 -31.47
CA LEU A 404 1.30 -1.27 -31.45
C LEU A 404 0.21 -0.78 -32.41
N GLN A 405 0.12 -1.36 -33.61
CA GLN A 405 -0.94 -1.00 -34.56
C GLN A 405 -2.32 -1.30 -34.03
N LEU A 406 -2.51 -2.48 -33.43
CA LEU A 406 -3.77 -2.86 -32.83
C LEU A 406 -4.14 -1.92 -31.66
N LEU A 407 -3.17 -1.55 -30.83
CA LEU A 407 -3.36 -0.59 -29.74
C LEU A 407 -3.80 0.79 -30.26
N ASN A 408 -3.12 1.34 -31.27
CA ASN A 408 -3.50 2.63 -31.87
C ASN A 408 -4.93 2.57 -32.43
N MET A 409 -5.26 1.51 -33.16
CA MET A 409 -6.61 1.34 -33.72
C MET A 409 -7.67 1.24 -32.63
N ALA A 410 -7.42 0.50 -31.56
CA ALA A 410 -8.35 0.39 -30.44
C ALA A 410 -8.54 1.73 -29.72
N ARG A 411 -7.47 2.46 -29.43
CA ARG A 411 -7.54 3.80 -28.81
C ARG A 411 -8.32 4.78 -29.68
N ILE A 412 -8.05 4.83 -30.99
CA ILE A 412 -8.82 5.66 -31.93
C ILE A 412 -10.29 5.27 -31.91
N ALA A 413 -10.64 3.98 -31.92
CA ALA A 413 -12.04 3.54 -31.90
C ALA A 413 -12.76 3.85 -30.58
N LEU A 414 -12.04 3.93 -29.46
CA LEU A 414 -12.58 4.33 -28.16
C LEU A 414 -12.81 5.86 -28.09
N GLU A 415 -11.86 6.64 -28.62
CA GLU A 415 -11.94 8.10 -28.65
C GLU A 415 -12.90 8.62 -29.74
N GLN A 416 -13.00 7.90 -30.86
CA GLN A 416 -13.77 8.25 -32.06
C GLN A 416 -14.60 7.02 -32.51
N PRO A 417 -15.75 6.75 -31.87
CA PRO A 417 -16.58 5.57 -32.16
C PRO A 417 -17.04 5.44 -33.62
N GLU A 418 -17.10 6.55 -34.37
CA GLU A 418 -17.42 6.59 -35.80
C GLU A 418 -16.35 5.93 -36.68
N GLU A 419 -15.08 5.94 -36.26
CA GLU A 419 -13.96 5.32 -36.99
C GLU A 419 -13.93 3.79 -36.80
N ARG A 420 -14.59 3.28 -35.76
CA ARG A 420 -14.63 1.84 -35.40
C ARG A 420 -14.86 0.94 -36.62
N ALA A 421 -15.91 1.20 -37.37
CA ALA A 421 -16.29 0.37 -38.51
C ALA A 421 -15.31 0.48 -39.69
N ALA A 422 -14.67 1.64 -39.87
CA ALA A 422 -13.64 1.83 -40.89
C ALA A 422 -12.37 1.03 -40.54
N LEU A 423 -11.94 1.11 -39.28
CA LEU A 423 -10.78 0.38 -38.75
C LEU A 423 -10.97 -1.14 -38.80
N ALA A 424 -12.14 -1.64 -38.40
CA ALA A 424 -12.47 -3.06 -38.48
C ALA A 424 -12.42 -3.57 -39.93
N ARG A 425 -13.06 -2.85 -40.87
CA ARG A 425 -13.00 -3.18 -42.31
C ARG A 425 -11.57 -3.15 -42.86
N LYS A 426 -10.72 -2.25 -42.36
CA LYS A 426 -9.31 -2.18 -42.76
C LYS A 426 -8.56 -3.47 -42.39
N LEU A 427 -8.79 -4.03 -41.20
CA LEU A 427 -8.22 -5.33 -40.80
C LEU A 427 -8.76 -6.48 -41.65
N LEU A 428 -10.07 -6.49 -41.92
CA LEU A 428 -10.69 -7.55 -42.71
C LEU A 428 -10.20 -7.58 -44.17
N ASN A 429 -9.99 -6.41 -44.77
CA ASN A 429 -9.59 -6.28 -46.17
C ASN A 429 -8.08 -6.37 -46.41
N THR A 430 -7.25 -6.26 -45.36
CA THR A 430 -5.79 -6.29 -45.50
C THR A 430 -5.28 -7.70 -45.77
N VAL A 431 -4.44 -7.86 -46.79
CA VAL A 431 -3.65 -9.07 -47.03
C VAL A 431 -2.17 -8.68 -46.98
N GLY A 432 -1.38 -9.42 -46.21
CA GLY A 432 0.00 -9.06 -45.89
C GLY A 432 0.06 -8.06 -44.73
N VAL A 433 1.08 -7.19 -44.75
CA VAL A 433 1.36 -6.25 -43.64
C VAL A 433 0.39 -5.07 -43.65
N MET A 434 -0.28 -4.87 -42.51
CA MET A 434 -1.14 -3.73 -42.25
C MET A 434 -0.37 -2.41 -42.35
N GLN A 435 -0.93 -1.45 -43.10
CA GLN A 435 -0.33 -0.13 -43.31
C GLN A 435 -0.94 0.94 -42.39
N GLY A 436 -0.10 1.83 -41.87
CA GLY A 436 -0.47 2.91 -40.96
C GLY A 436 -0.66 2.46 -39.50
N HIS A 437 -1.09 3.40 -38.64
CA HIS A 437 -1.33 3.21 -37.20
C HIS A 437 -0.12 2.68 -36.40
N ALA A 438 1.11 2.85 -36.89
CA ALA A 438 2.32 2.37 -36.21
C ALA A 438 3.08 3.51 -35.48
N ASP A 439 2.58 4.73 -35.53
CA ASP A 439 3.23 5.90 -34.95
C ASP A 439 2.93 5.99 -33.44
N LEU A 440 4.00 5.98 -32.64
CA LEU A 440 3.93 6.05 -31.19
C LEU A 440 3.29 7.34 -30.68
N THR A 441 3.51 8.45 -31.38
CA THR A 441 3.04 9.77 -30.97
C THR A 441 1.53 9.94 -31.10
N GLN A 442 0.85 9.01 -31.77
CA GLN A 442 -0.60 9.00 -31.89
C GLN A 442 -1.31 8.70 -30.57
N ILE A 443 -0.64 8.02 -29.64
CA ILE A 443 -1.24 7.57 -28.37
C ILE A 443 -0.37 7.79 -27.14
N PHE A 444 0.93 8.05 -27.32
CA PHE A 444 1.85 8.32 -26.23
C PHE A 444 2.35 9.75 -26.30
N ALA A 445 2.18 10.48 -25.19
CA ALA A 445 2.85 11.74 -24.95
C ALA A 445 4.16 11.51 -24.15
N PRO A 446 5.19 12.36 -24.31
CA PRO A 446 6.32 12.39 -23.40
C PRO A 446 5.82 12.61 -21.97
N LYS A 447 6.38 11.88 -21.00
CA LYS A 447 6.02 12.05 -19.60
C LYS A 447 6.42 13.47 -19.15
N GLU A 448 5.47 14.29 -18.70
CA GLU A 448 5.80 15.56 -18.03
C GLU A 448 6.60 15.25 -16.76
N GLU A 449 7.70 15.99 -16.54
CA GLU A 449 8.44 15.93 -15.28
C GLU A 449 7.50 16.38 -14.15
N ALA A 450 7.40 15.57 -13.09
CA ALA A 450 6.49 15.79 -11.99
C ALA A 450 6.60 17.24 -11.47
N ILE A 451 5.46 17.93 -11.42
CA ILE A 451 5.32 19.24 -10.78
C ILE A 451 5.91 19.12 -9.38
N ALA A 452 6.97 19.88 -9.12
CA ALA A 452 7.61 19.94 -7.82
C ALA A 452 6.57 20.23 -6.75
N ASP A 453 6.53 19.40 -5.71
CA ASP A 453 5.73 19.63 -4.51
C ASP A 453 5.90 21.08 -4.08
N HIS A 454 4.79 21.83 -4.12
CA HIS A 454 4.74 23.21 -3.68
C HIS A 454 4.81 23.20 -2.14
N ASP A 455 6.04 23.18 -1.62
CA ASP A 455 6.34 23.62 -0.26
C ASP A 455 5.98 25.10 -0.17
N THR A 456 4.78 25.39 0.31
CA THR A 456 4.37 26.75 0.68
C THR A 456 4.61 26.93 2.17
N ALA A 457 5.89 27.12 2.52
CA ALA A 457 6.26 27.77 3.76
C ALA A 457 6.15 29.29 3.56
N ASP A 458 4.93 29.83 3.64
CA ASP A 458 4.74 31.28 3.72
C ASP A 458 4.91 31.69 5.19
N SER A 459 6.09 32.22 5.52
CA SER A 459 6.38 32.86 6.81
C SER A 459 5.97 34.33 6.71
N PRO A 460 5.17 34.88 7.64
CA PRO A 460 4.81 36.29 7.59
C PRO A 460 6.04 37.16 7.90
N GLN A 461 6.41 38.02 6.95
CA GLN A 461 7.38 39.08 7.15
C GLN A 461 6.90 40.10 8.18
N ASP A 462 7.84 40.50 9.04
CA ASP A 462 7.83 41.68 9.89
C ASP A 462 7.17 42.89 9.20
N CYS A 463 6.15 43.44 9.84
CA CYS A 463 5.78 44.84 9.68
C CYS A 463 6.36 45.62 10.86
N SER A 464 7.51 46.25 10.63
CA SER A 464 7.92 47.46 11.32
C SER A 464 7.44 48.66 10.49
N ASP A 465 6.57 49.48 11.08
CA ASP A 465 6.52 50.94 10.94
C ASP A 465 5.21 51.47 11.55
N GLY A 466 5.33 52.26 12.62
CA GLY A 466 4.22 52.94 13.30
C GLY A 466 4.44 53.14 14.79
#